data_AF-A0A0B1TJ22-F1
#
_entry.id   AF-A0A0B1TJ22-F1
#
_cell.length_a   1.000
_cell.length_b   1.000
_cell.length_c   1.000
_cell.angle_alpha   90.00
_cell.angle_beta   90.00
_cell.angle_gamma   90.00
#
_symmetry.space_group_name_H-M   'P 1'
#
loop_
_entity.id
_entity.type
_entity.pdbx_description
1 polymer ?
#
loop_
_entity_poly.entity_id
_entity_poly.type
_entity_poly.pdbx_seq_one_letter_code
_entity_poly.pdbx_strand_id
1 'polypeptide(L)'
;MGESGEDAKAIAELIGFLTPTTRLDVRRKALDYVIAVSGALDGSASRLFLENDCAMGEAVCRLCENTMADRSHTLSALTNFSSGSAEVANHILTRSKCAQLAFDACRSQAPFANFGARLLANLSRHFPDRVLDLLVAHEEKALNALVGGLLSNALLYRLNEFSEVISNRFWGDSTLL
;
A
#
# COMPACT_ATOMS: atom_id res chain seq x y z
N MET A 1 32.96 -15.16 0.38
CA MET A 1 32.90 -13.77 -0.17
C MET A 1 32.17 -13.73 -1.53
N GLY A 2 31.11 -14.53 -1.74
CA GLY A 2 30.42 -14.63 -3.04
C GLY A 2 28.92 -14.30 -3.04
N GLU A 3 28.25 -14.35 -1.89
CA GLU A 3 26.78 -14.27 -1.81
C GLU A 3 26.24 -12.84 -2.05
N SER A 4 26.91 -11.80 -1.56
CA SER A 4 26.41 -10.42 -1.64
C SER A 4 26.34 -9.85 -3.06
N GLY A 5 27.18 -10.33 -3.98
CA GLY A 5 27.20 -9.87 -5.38
C GLY A 5 26.13 -10.55 -6.24
N GLU A 6 25.85 -11.82 -5.97
CA GLU A 6 24.82 -12.60 -6.66
C GLU A 6 23.42 -12.14 -6.24
N ASP A 7 23.22 -11.86 -4.94
CA ASP A 7 21.97 -11.33 -4.41
C ASP A 7 21.63 -9.95 -5.00
N ALA A 8 22.61 -9.04 -5.09
CA ALA A 8 22.41 -7.73 -5.68
C ALA A 8 22.02 -7.82 -7.17
N LYS A 9 22.62 -8.76 -7.91
CA LYS A 9 22.27 -9.02 -9.31
C LYS A 9 20.86 -9.60 -9.44
N ALA A 10 20.50 -10.55 -8.58
CA ALA A 10 19.16 -11.14 -8.58
C ALA A 10 18.07 -10.10 -8.27
N ILE A 11 18.31 -9.20 -7.31
CA ILE A 11 17.40 -8.09 -7.01
C ILE A 11 17.25 -7.14 -8.22
N ALA A 12 18.37 -6.79 -8.88
CA ALA A 12 18.33 -5.93 -10.07
C ALA A 12 17.55 -6.57 -11.23
N GLU A 13 17.73 -7.87 -11.48
CA GLU A 13 16.97 -8.62 -12.48
C GLU A 13 15.49 -8.69 -12.11
N LEU A 14 15.17 -8.95 -10.85
CA LEU A 14 13.80 -8.95 -10.33
C LEU A 14 13.12 -7.61 -10.57
N ILE A 15 13.79 -6.50 -10.25
CA ILE A 15 13.30 -5.13 -10.53
C ILE A 15 13.07 -4.93 -12.04
N GLY A 16 13.97 -5.43 -12.89
CA GLY A 16 13.83 -5.40 -14.35
C GLY A 16 12.59 -6.13 -14.87
N PHE A 17 12.12 -7.17 -14.18
CA PHE A 17 10.87 -7.84 -14.53
C PHE A 17 9.62 -7.05 -14.12
N LEU A 18 9.74 -6.12 -13.16
CA LEU A 18 8.66 -5.29 -12.65
C LEU A 18 8.41 -4.03 -13.49
N THR A 19 8.38 -4.16 -14.82
CA THR A 19 8.02 -3.06 -15.73
C THR A 19 6.66 -3.30 -16.40
N PRO A 20 5.89 -2.23 -16.68
CA PRO A 20 4.59 -2.37 -17.37
C PRO A 20 4.68 -3.08 -18.73
N THR A 21 5.84 -2.98 -19.39
CA THR A 21 6.11 -3.57 -20.71
C THR A 21 6.56 -5.03 -20.66
N THR A 22 6.96 -5.55 -19.50
CA THR A 22 7.28 -6.97 -19.34
C THR A 22 6.06 -7.84 -19.67
N ARG A 23 6.28 -9.07 -20.16
CA ARG A 23 5.19 -10.03 -20.40
C ARG A 23 4.42 -10.30 -19.09
N LEU A 24 3.09 -10.31 -19.15
CA LEU A 24 2.23 -10.33 -17.96
C LEU A 24 2.52 -11.52 -17.01
N ASP A 25 2.74 -12.71 -17.55
CA ASP A 25 3.07 -13.92 -16.78
C ASP A 25 4.41 -13.81 -16.05
N VAL A 26 5.44 -13.26 -16.71
CA VAL A 26 6.77 -13.03 -16.11
C VAL A 26 6.67 -11.98 -15.01
N ARG A 27 5.98 -10.87 -15.28
CA ARG A 27 5.77 -9.82 -14.28
C ARG A 27 4.98 -10.33 -13.08
N ARG A 28 3.94 -11.14 -13.29
CA ARG A 28 3.16 -11.73 -12.19
C ARG A 28 4.00 -12.68 -11.35
N LYS A 29 4.79 -13.55 -11.97
CA LYS A 29 5.76 -14.41 -11.26
C LYS A 29 6.74 -13.60 -10.40
N ALA A 30 7.25 -12.48 -10.94
CA ALA A 30 8.11 -11.57 -10.20
C ALA A 30 7.38 -10.92 -9.01
N LEU A 31 6.14 -10.45 -9.22
CA LEU A 31 5.31 -9.89 -8.14
C LEU A 31 4.98 -10.92 -7.07
N ASP A 32 4.66 -12.16 -7.43
CA ASP A 32 4.40 -13.24 -6.48
C ASP A 32 5.62 -13.47 -5.57
N TYR A 33 6.81 -13.44 -6.15
CA TYR A 33 8.06 -13.52 -5.39
C TYR A 33 8.21 -12.32 -4.43
N VAL A 34 8.01 -11.08 -4.92
CA VAL A 34 8.08 -9.87 -4.09
C VAL A 34 7.08 -9.93 -2.93
N ILE A 35 5.86 -10.40 -3.17
CA ILE A 35 4.83 -10.58 -2.13
C ILE A 35 5.30 -11.60 -1.10
N ALA A 36 5.85 -12.74 -1.54
CA ALA A 36 6.33 -13.79 -0.66
C ALA A 36 7.45 -13.28 0.26
N VAL A 37 8.45 -12.58 -0.28
CA VAL A 37 9.58 -12.08 0.53
C VAL A 37 9.19 -10.89 1.41
N SER A 38 8.32 -10.01 0.94
CA SER A 38 7.83 -8.88 1.75
C SER A 38 6.89 -9.31 2.88
N GLY A 39 6.30 -10.50 2.81
CA GLY A 39 5.45 -11.05 3.85
C GLY A 39 6.21 -11.54 5.09
N ALA A 40 7.55 -11.57 5.07
CA ALA A 40 8.37 -11.98 6.20
C ALA A 40 8.21 -11.00 7.39
N LEU A 41 7.99 -11.54 8.58
CA LEU A 41 7.76 -10.77 9.81
C LEU A 41 9.06 -10.41 10.56
N ASP A 42 10.19 -10.36 9.85
CA ASP A 42 11.53 -10.13 10.39
C ASP A 42 12.06 -8.71 10.11
N GLY A 43 11.18 -7.82 9.63
CA GLY A 43 11.55 -6.44 9.26
C GLY A 43 12.41 -6.33 8.00
N SER A 44 12.59 -7.41 7.23
CA SER A 44 13.28 -7.37 5.93
C SER A 44 12.47 -6.63 4.86
N ALA A 45 11.14 -6.59 4.98
CA ALA A 45 10.26 -5.95 4.00
C ALA A 45 10.61 -4.48 3.77
N SER A 46 10.77 -3.68 4.83
CA SER A 46 11.11 -2.26 4.70
C SER A 46 12.51 -2.06 4.12
N ARG A 47 13.47 -2.92 4.49
CA ARG A 47 14.82 -2.92 3.92
C ARG A 47 14.78 -3.18 2.42
N LEU A 48 14.09 -4.23 1.99
CA LEU A 48 13.92 -4.55 0.57
C LEU A 48 13.27 -3.40 -0.22
N PHE A 49 12.32 -2.68 0.38
CA PHE A 49 11.71 -1.52 -0.26
C PHE A 49 12.70 -0.37 -0.43
N LEU A 50 13.48 -0.04 0.61
CA LEU A 50 14.31 1.17 0.72
C LEU A 50 15.72 1.00 0.12
N GLU A 51 16.20 -0.23 0.01
CA GLU A 51 17.49 -0.56 -0.58
C GLU A 51 17.61 -0.05 -2.03
N ASN A 52 18.85 0.23 -2.45
CA ASN A 52 19.18 0.71 -3.78
C ASN A 52 18.33 1.93 -4.21
N ASP A 53 18.28 2.95 -3.34
CA ASP A 53 17.50 4.19 -3.56
C ASP A 53 16.02 3.91 -3.85
N CYS A 54 15.42 3.04 -3.05
CA CYS A 54 14.03 2.62 -3.18
C CYS A 54 13.66 1.91 -4.50
N ALA A 55 14.62 1.40 -5.29
CA ALA A 55 14.36 0.92 -6.65
C ALA A 55 13.26 -0.16 -6.74
N MET A 56 13.23 -1.10 -5.78
CA MET A 56 12.16 -2.10 -5.69
C MET A 56 10.81 -1.45 -5.38
N GLY A 57 10.79 -0.57 -4.38
CA GLY A 57 9.59 0.18 -3.99
C GLY A 57 9.01 1.01 -5.14
N GLU A 58 9.88 1.72 -5.87
CA GLU A 58 9.50 2.50 -7.04
C GLU A 58 8.94 1.63 -8.16
N ALA A 59 9.56 0.48 -8.46
CA ALA A 59 9.06 -0.43 -9.48
C ALA A 59 7.64 -0.92 -9.15
N VAL A 60 7.40 -1.31 -7.90
CA VAL A 60 6.07 -1.74 -7.43
C VAL A 60 5.06 -0.59 -7.46
N CYS A 61 5.44 0.62 -7.05
CA CYS A 61 4.56 1.80 -7.13
C CYS A 61 4.18 2.12 -8.58
N ARG A 62 5.17 2.16 -9.50
CA ARG A 62 4.95 2.42 -10.92
C ARG A 62 4.04 1.37 -11.54
N LEU A 63 4.19 0.09 -11.20
CA LEU A 63 3.25 -0.94 -11.65
C LEU A 63 1.83 -0.69 -11.13
N CYS A 64 1.68 -0.39 -9.83
CA CYS A 64 0.37 -0.11 -9.24
C CYS A 64 -0.37 1.01 -9.98
N GLU A 65 0.37 2.05 -10.37
CA GLU A 65 -0.14 3.22 -11.09
C GLU A 65 -0.50 2.91 -12.54
N ASN A 66 0.34 2.14 -13.23
CA ASN A 66 0.26 1.99 -14.68
C ASN A 66 -0.48 0.74 -15.14
N THR A 67 -0.67 -0.28 -14.29
CA THR A 67 -1.28 -1.55 -14.71
C THR A 67 -2.41 -2.00 -13.78
N MET A 68 -3.66 -1.82 -14.25
CA MET A 68 -4.85 -2.29 -13.53
C MET A 68 -4.83 -3.81 -13.27
N ALA A 69 -4.28 -4.59 -14.22
CA ALA A 69 -4.20 -6.05 -14.13
C ALA A 69 -3.27 -6.57 -13.01
N ASP A 70 -2.37 -5.72 -12.50
CA ASP A 70 -1.42 -6.08 -11.45
C ASP A 70 -1.75 -5.41 -10.11
N ARG A 71 -2.73 -4.50 -10.09
CA ARG A 71 -3.04 -3.64 -8.93
C ARG A 71 -3.33 -4.40 -7.64
N SER A 72 -3.96 -5.57 -7.74
CA SER A 72 -4.17 -6.44 -6.57
C SER A 72 -2.85 -6.92 -5.95
N HIS A 73 -1.88 -7.31 -6.79
CA HIS A 73 -0.58 -7.82 -6.34
C HIS A 73 0.29 -6.68 -5.80
N THR A 74 0.31 -5.55 -6.50
CA THR A 74 1.10 -4.39 -6.06
C THR A 74 0.57 -3.82 -4.75
N LEU A 75 -0.76 -3.69 -4.58
CA LEU A 75 -1.34 -3.24 -3.30
C LEU A 75 -1.06 -4.24 -2.17
N SER A 76 -1.02 -5.54 -2.46
CA SER A 76 -0.62 -6.56 -1.48
C SER A 76 0.83 -6.37 -1.02
N ALA A 77 1.77 -6.22 -1.96
CA ALA A 77 3.18 -5.96 -1.65
C ALA A 77 3.37 -4.64 -0.88
N LEU A 78 2.71 -3.56 -1.30
CA LEU A 78 2.77 -2.25 -0.61
C LEU A 78 2.19 -2.33 0.80
N THR A 79 1.15 -3.13 1.02
CA THR A 79 0.62 -3.40 2.38
C THR A 79 1.68 -4.06 3.25
N ASN A 80 2.42 -5.03 2.71
CA ASN A 80 3.49 -5.70 3.45
C ASN A 80 4.63 -4.73 3.78
N PHE A 81 5.13 -3.99 2.78
CA PHE A 81 6.22 -3.03 2.93
C PHE A 81 5.92 -1.91 3.94
N SER A 82 4.68 -1.43 3.97
CA SER A 82 4.25 -0.33 4.86
C SER A 82 3.85 -0.78 6.27
N SER A 83 3.77 -2.08 6.55
CA SER A 83 3.15 -2.62 7.78
C SER A 83 3.69 -2.04 9.09
N GLY A 84 4.97 -1.70 9.15
CA GLY A 84 5.61 -1.09 10.32
C GLY A 84 6.69 -0.05 9.99
N SER A 85 6.73 0.47 8.76
CA SER A 85 7.76 1.43 8.34
C SER A 85 7.15 2.78 7.99
N ALA A 86 7.42 3.77 8.83
CA ALA A 86 7.08 5.16 8.58
C ALA A 86 7.80 5.72 7.34
N GLU A 87 9.02 5.28 7.06
CA GLU A 87 9.80 5.70 5.89
C GLU A 87 9.15 5.23 4.59
N VAL A 88 8.77 3.95 4.51
CA VAL A 88 8.02 3.40 3.38
C VAL A 88 6.66 4.08 3.24
N ALA A 89 5.92 4.25 4.34
CA ALA A 89 4.63 4.93 4.32
C ALA A 89 4.75 6.38 3.82
N ASN A 90 5.79 7.10 4.24
CA ASN A 90 6.07 8.45 3.77
C ASN A 90 6.40 8.47 2.28
N HIS A 91 7.22 7.52 1.80
CA HIS A 91 7.56 7.39 0.39
C HIS A 91 6.28 7.19 -0.45
N ILE A 92 5.44 6.22 -0.06
CA ILE A 92 4.18 5.93 -0.77
C ILE A 92 3.29 7.18 -0.84
N LEU A 93 3.16 7.94 0.26
CA LEU A 93 2.34 9.15 0.31
C LEU A 93 2.89 10.33 -0.48
N THR A 94 4.22 10.48 -0.56
CA THR A 94 4.86 11.66 -1.19
C THR A 94 5.26 11.45 -2.64
N ARG A 95 5.53 10.20 -3.04
CA ARG A 95 6.15 9.87 -4.32
C ARG A 95 5.27 9.04 -5.25
N SER A 96 4.07 8.65 -4.80
CA SER A 96 3.19 7.79 -5.59
C SER A 96 1.71 8.16 -5.47
N LYS A 97 0.90 7.67 -6.41
CA LYS A 97 -0.57 7.73 -6.38
C LYS A 97 -1.20 6.50 -5.73
N CYS A 98 -0.40 5.62 -5.13
CA CYS A 98 -0.89 4.34 -4.62
C CYS A 98 -1.92 4.49 -3.49
N ALA A 99 -1.81 5.53 -2.65
CA ALA A 99 -2.81 5.83 -1.62
C ALA A 99 -4.17 6.21 -2.22
N GLN A 100 -4.17 7.06 -3.25
CA GLN A 100 -5.38 7.45 -3.99
C GLN A 100 -6.02 6.24 -4.69
N LEU A 101 -5.20 5.39 -5.32
CA LEU A 101 -5.67 4.17 -6.00
C LEU A 101 -6.22 3.13 -5.01
N ALA A 102 -5.64 3.04 -3.81
CA ALA A 102 -6.16 2.21 -2.73
C ALA A 102 -7.54 2.70 -2.26
N PHE A 103 -7.70 4.02 -2.12
CA PHE A 103 -9.00 4.63 -1.84
C PHE A 103 -10.03 4.34 -2.93
N ASP A 104 -9.69 4.55 -4.19
CA ASP A 104 -10.60 4.29 -5.31
C ASP A 104 -11.02 2.81 -5.35
N ALA A 105 -10.13 1.88 -5.01
CA ALA A 105 -10.46 0.47 -4.90
C ALA A 105 -11.48 0.19 -3.80
N CYS A 106 -11.33 0.81 -2.63
CA CYS A 106 -12.30 0.70 -1.53
C CYS A 106 -13.65 1.33 -1.89
N ARG A 107 -13.63 2.54 -2.46
CA ARG A 107 -14.81 3.29 -2.86
C ARG A 107 -15.63 2.56 -3.92
N SER A 108 -14.96 2.02 -4.93
CA SER A 108 -15.60 1.27 -6.02
C SER A 108 -15.92 -0.18 -5.66
N GLN A 109 -15.63 -0.62 -4.43
CA GLN A 109 -15.80 -2.00 -3.99
C GLN A 109 -15.11 -3.02 -4.92
N ALA A 110 -13.92 -2.66 -5.41
CA ALA A 110 -13.15 -3.54 -6.27
C ALA A 110 -12.87 -4.88 -5.56
N PRO A 111 -12.69 -6.00 -6.29
CA PRO A 111 -12.43 -7.32 -5.69
C PRO A 111 -11.19 -7.37 -4.78
N PHE A 112 -10.28 -6.40 -4.93
CA PHE A 112 -9.04 -6.25 -4.16
C PHE A 112 -9.07 -5.09 -3.16
N ALA A 113 -10.27 -4.54 -2.86
CA ALA A 113 -10.47 -3.43 -1.91
C ALA A 113 -9.83 -3.70 -0.53
N ASN A 114 -9.74 -4.96 -0.12
CA ASN A 114 -9.13 -5.37 1.15
C ASN A 114 -7.65 -4.98 1.23
N PHE A 115 -6.90 -5.10 0.14
CA PHE A 115 -5.51 -4.66 0.10
C PHE A 115 -5.41 -3.13 0.14
N GLY A 116 -6.31 -2.43 -0.55
CA GLY A 116 -6.41 -0.97 -0.50
C GLY A 116 -6.66 -0.47 0.93
N ALA A 117 -7.65 -1.05 1.62
CA ALA A 117 -7.99 -0.68 2.99
C ALA A 117 -6.83 -0.91 3.96
N ARG A 118 -6.12 -2.04 3.83
CA ARG A 118 -4.95 -2.35 4.67
C ARG A 118 -3.80 -1.40 4.41
N LEU A 119 -3.54 -1.03 3.15
CA LEU A 119 -2.54 -0.01 2.84
C LEU A 119 -2.92 1.33 3.50
N LEU A 120 -4.15 1.80 3.31
CA LEU A 120 -4.62 3.06 3.92
C LEU A 120 -4.51 3.05 5.45
N ALA A 121 -4.82 1.92 6.09
CA ALA A 121 -4.66 1.76 7.53
C ALA A 121 -3.19 1.87 7.97
N ASN A 122 -2.26 1.22 7.26
CA ASN A 122 -0.83 1.34 7.55
C ASN A 122 -0.32 2.76 7.36
N LEU A 123 -0.72 3.44 6.27
CA LEU A 123 -0.33 4.82 6.02
C LEU A 123 -0.87 5.75 7.11
N SER A 124 -2.11 5.55 7.53
CA SER A 124 -2.77 6.39 8.54
C SER A 124 -2.27 6.14 9.95
N ARG A 125 -1.77 4.93 10.24
CA ARG A 125 -1.07 4.65 11.51
C ARG A 125 0.13 5.58 11.71
N HIS A 126 0.85 5.91 10.62
CA HIS A 126 2.04 6.75 10.67
C HIS A 126 1.75 8.23 10.39
N PHE A 127 0.84 8.52 9.46
CA PHE A 127 0.56 9.89 8.98
C PHE A 127 -0.95 10.12 8.80
N PRO A 128 -1.75 10.09 9.88
CA PRO A 128 -3.21 10.14 9.79
C PRO A 128 -3.71 11.41 9.09
N ASP A 129 -3.17 12.57 9.46
CA ASP A 129 -3.61 13.87 8.95
C ASP A 129 -3.29 14.01 7.45
N ARG A 130 -2.11 13.54 7.02
CA ARG A 130 -1.71 13.59 5.60
C ARG A 130 -2.50 12.64 4.72
N VAL A 131 -2.89 11.48 5.25
CA VAL A 131 -3.79 10.58 4.52
C VAL A 131 -5.14 11.27 4.35
N LEU A 132 -5.70 11.85 5.42
CA LEU A 132 -6.97 12.54 5.33
C LEU A 132 -6.92 13.71 4.33
N ASP A 133 -5.90 14.56 4.40
CA ASP A 133 -5.74 15.70 3.49
C ASP A 133 -5.69 15.22 2.03
N LEU A 134 -4.93 14.17 1.75
CA LEU A 134 -4.84 13.56 0.41
C LEU A 134 -6.21 13.04 -0.07
N LEU A 135 -6.96 12.39 0.82
CA LEU A 135 -8.25 11.82 0.49
C LEU A 135 -9.32 12.90 0.28
N VAL A 136 -9.38 13.93 1.13
CA VAL A 136 -10.33 15.04 1.00
C VAL A 136 -10.02 15.89 -0.24
N ALA A 137 -8.74 16.07 -0.55
CA ALA A 137 -8.33 16.74 -1.79
C ALA A 137 -8.74 15.95 -3.06
N HIS A 138 -8.86 14.62 -2.96
CA HIS A 138 -9.35 13.76 -4.05
C HIS A 138 -10.88 13.68 -4.08
N GLU A 139 -11.54 13.60 -2.93
CA GLU A 139 -12.99 13.55 -2.78
C GLU A 139 -13.44 14.18 -1.45
N GLU A 140 -14.23 15.27 -1.53
CA GLU A 140 -14.65 16.09 -0.37
C GLU A 140 -15.30 15.26 0.76
N LYS A 141 -16.02 14.18 0.39
CA LYS A 141 -16.69 13.27 1.33
C LYS A 141 -16.00 11.90 1.41
N ALA A 142 -14.68 11.84 1.24
CA ALA A 142 -13.90 10.61 1.19
C ALA A 142 -14.15 9.66 2.37
N LEU A 143 -14.29 10.17 3.60
CA LEU A 143 -14.58 9.31 4.75
C LEU A 143 -15.95 8.63 4.64
N ASN A 144 -16.99 9.34 4.19
CA ASN A 144 -18.31 8.76 3.96
C ASN A 144 -18.27 7.72 2.82
N ALA A 145 -17.51 8.00 1.76
CA ALA A 145 -17.33 7.10 0.64
C ALA A 145 -16.58 5.81 1.06
N LEU A 146 -15.56 5.92 1.90
CA LEU A 146 -14.83 4.78 2.48
C LEU A 146 -15.74 3.95 3.40
N VAL A 147 -16.44 4.59 4.33
CA VAL A 147 -17.33 3.89 5.26
C VAL A 147 -18.44 3.18 4.48
N GLY A 148 -19.06 3.84 3.49
CA GLY A 148 -20.07 3.22 2.62
C GLY A 148 -19.52 2.05 1.78
N GLY A 149 -18.29 2.14 1.27
CA GLY A 149 -17.63 1.08 0.49
C GLY A 149 -17.13 -0.11 1.31
N LEU A 150 -16.81 0.10 2.59
CA LEU A 150 -16.25 -0.91 3.48
C LEU A 150 -17.32 -1.66 4.30
N LEU A 151 -18.41 -0.99 4.69
CA LEU A 151 -19.52 -1.59 5.43
C LEU A 151 -20.28 -2.64 4.59
N SER A 152 -20.27 -2.51 3.27
CA SER A 152 -20.87 -3.48 2.35
C SER A 152 -20.05 -4.78 2.20
N ASN A 153 -18.78 -4.80 2.61
CA ASN A 153 -17.83 -5.89 2.31
C ASN A 153 -17.37 -6.70 3.55
N ALA A 154 -18.02 -6.60 4.70
CA ALA A 154 -17.66 -7.37 5.91
C ALA A 154 -16.18 -7.24 6.36
N LEU A 155 -15.54 -6.11 6.05
CA LEU A 155 -14.11 -5.82 6.36
C LEU A 155 -13.86 -5.34 7.81
N LEU A 156 -14.88 -5.39 8.66
CA LEU A 156 -14.95 -4.74 9.98
C LEU A 156 -13.85 -5.16 10.97
N TYR A 157 -13.32 -6.39 10.91
CA TYR A 157 -12.45 -6.92 11.97
C TYR A 157 -11.05 -6.28 12.08
N ARG A 158 -10.51 -5.67 11.03
CA ARG A 158 -9.24 -4.89 11.13
C ARG A 158 -9.43 -3.38 10.97
N LEU A 159 -10.65 -2.95 10.64
CA LEU A 159 -11.00 -1.54 10.56
C LEU A 159 -11.35 -0.95 11.92
N ASN A 160 -11.55 -1.74 12.97
CA ASN A 160 -11.72 -1.15 14.31
C ASN A 160 -10.52 -0.27 14.69
N GLU A 161 -9.28 -0.65 14.37
CA GLU A 161 -8.13 0.23 14.62
C GLU A 161 -8.16 1.51 13.76
N PHE A 162 -8.55 1.42 12.49
CA PHE A 162 -8.64 2.58 11.59
C PHE A 162 -9.81 3.51 11.93
N SER A 163 -10.97 2.91 12.21
CA SER A 163 -12.21 3.57 12.62
C SER A 163 -12.10 4.14 14.03
N GLU A 164 -11.38 3.52 14.97
CA GLU A 164 -11.12 4.11 16.30
C GLU A 164 -10.13 5.26 16.20
N VAL A 165 -9.06 5.13 15.42
CA VAL A 165 -8.08 6.23 15.22
C VAL A 165 -8.74 7.44 14.54
N ILE A 166 -9.64 7.23 13.58
CA ILE A 166 -10.40 8.30 12.95
C ILE A 166 -11.57 8.76 13.85
N SER A 167 -12.42 7.87 14.35
CA SER A 167 -13.60 8.26 15.14
C SER A 167 -13.27 8.93 16.47
N ASN A 168 -12.25 8.47 17.21
CA ASN A 168 -11.85 9.12 18.46
C ASN A 168 -11.28 10.52 18.23
N ARG A 169 -10.79 10.83 17.02
CA ARG A 169 -10.21 12.14 16.68
C ARG A 169 -11.20 13.09 16.01
N PHE A 170 -12.24 12.56 15.34
CA PHE A 170 -13.25 13.35 14.62
C PHE A 170 -14.59 13.48 15.35
N TRP A 171 -14.96 12.50 16.19
CA TRP A 171 -16.21 12.50 16.96
C TRP A 171 -15.99 12.56 18.48
N GLY A 172 -14.73 12.52 18.94
CA GLY A 172 -14.36 12.55 20.36
C GLY A 172 -14.59 13.90 21.07
N ASP A 173 -14.90 14.96 20.34
CA ASP A 173 -15.16 16.31 20.87
C ASP A 173 -16.66 16.70 20.87
N SER A 174 -17.57 15.74 20.72
CA SER A 174 -19.03 16.01 20.77
C SER A 174 -19.71 15.67 22.11
N THR A 175 -18.95 15.48 23.20
CA THR A 175 -19.51 15.23 24.55
C THR A 175 -19.11 16.26 25.60
N LEU A 176 -18.60 17.42 25.21
CA LEU A 176 -18.45 18.58 26.09
C LEU A 176 -19.02 19.83 25.43
N LEU A 177 -20.35 19.93 25.36
CA LEU A 177 -21.13 21.16 25.43
C LEU A 177 -22.59 20.83 25.78
#